data_AF-A0A9X0D3R7-F1
#
_entry.id   AF-A0A9X0D3R7-F1
#
_cell.length_a   1.000
_cell.length_b   1.000
_cell.length_c   1.000
_cell.angle_alpha   90.00
_cell.angle_beta   90.00
_cell.angle_gamma   90.00
#
_symmetry.space_group_name_H-M   'P 1'
#
loop_
_entity.id
_entity.type
_entity.pdbx_description
1 polymer ?
#
loop_
_entity_poly.entity_id
_entity_poly.type
_entity_poly.pdbx_seq_one_letter_code
_entity_poly.pdbx_strand_id
1 'polypeptide(L)'
;MVNEYVDRYYKTHRQVQNDVELQNFASDTSMSGSGKVKDFPARFTSKWILKKHLARVIWATSAQHSAINYPSDHIGALTLNMPTKLYKDDKAGADHYGFNNLPRRFTCGTQAALSMSLAAMHYDSLFDFVPRLPDKKGRLVVQKYYNYLRGFVTSAIQQRNVQRFDEGHLPYPYLMPAWIANSIHT
;
A
#
# COMPACT_ATOMS: atom_id res chain seq x y z
N MET A 1 2.40 14.16 -7.34
CA MET A 1 3.45 14.40 -6.33
C MET A 1 4.85 14.16 -6.88
N VAL A 2 5.24 12.89 -7.15
CA VAL A 2 6.62 12.52 -7.53
C VAL A 2 7.18 13.32 -8.72
N ASN A 3 6.37 13.56 -9.75
CA ASN A 3 6.80 14.34 -10.91
C ASN A 3 7.33 15.72 -10.52
N GLU A 4 6.52 16.47 -9.77
CA GLU A 4 6.84 17.84 -9.33
C GLU A 4 8.00 17.85 -8.33
N TYR A 5 8.07 16.84 -7.46
CA TYR A 5 9.18 16.69 -6.52
C TYR A 5 10.50 16.50 -7.27
N VAL A 6 10.57 15.52 -8.18
CA VAL A 6 11.78 15.24 -8.99
C VAL A 6 12.16 16.45 -9.85
N ASP A 7 11.20 17.15 -10.45
CA ASP A 7 11.46 18.35 -11.26
C ASP A 7 12.02 19.53 -10.43
N ARG A 8 11.76 19.53 -9.12
CA ARG A 8 12.30 20.56 -8.23
C ARG A 8 13.80 20.40 -8.01
N TYR A 9 14.30 19.17 -7.89
CA TYR A 9 15.72 18.87 -7.61
C TYR A 9 16.54 18.58 -8.87
N TYR A 10 15.98 17.89 -9.86
CA TYR A 10 16.66 17.59 -11.12
C TYR A 10 16.03 18.39 -12.27
N LYS A 11 16.79 19.31 -12.85
CA LYS A 11 16.41 20.11 -14.02
C LYS A 11 16.56 19.32 -15.30
N THR A 12 17.63 18.55 -15.43
CA THR A 12 17.96 17.80 -16.66
C THR A 12 18.13 16.31 -16.39
N HIS A 13 18.05 15.50 -17.44
CA HIS A 13 18.39 14.07 -17.35
C HIS A 13 19.85 13.85 -16.93
N ARG A 14 20.75 14.74 -17.36
CA ARG A 14 22.17 14.69 -17.00
C ARG A 14 22.40 14.80 -15.50
N GLN A 15 21.62 15.61 -14.78
CA GLN A 15 21.73 15.70 -13.32
C GLN A 15 21.35 14.39 -12.63
N VAL A 16 20.37 13.64 -13.15
CA VAL A 16 20.03 12.30 -12.64
C VAL A 16 21.15 11.30 -12.93
N GLN A 17 21.71 11.34 -14.12
CA GLN A 17 22.79 10.43 -14.55
C GLN A 17 24.08 10.65 -13.75
N ASN A 18 24.37 11.90 -13.39
CA ASN A 18 25.58 12.29 -12.66
C ASN A 18 25.45 12.15 -11.13
N ASP A 19 24.27 11.83 -10.61
CA ASP A 19 24.03 11.66 -9.18
C ASP A 19 24.54 10.28 -8.74
N VAL A 20 25.76 10.26 -8.20
CA VAL A 20 26.45 9.02 -7.82
C VAL A 20 25.69 8.24 -6.75
N GLU A 21 25.10 8.92 -5.78
CA GLU A 21 24.32 8.27 -4.71
C GLU A 21 23.08 7.60 -5.29
N LEU A 22 22.35 8.30 -6.17
CA LEU A 22 21.17 7.77 -6.84
C LEU A 22 21.51 6.58 -7.76
N GLN A 23 22.64 6.62 -8.47
CA GLN A 23 23.09 5.50 -9.31
C GLN A 23 23.50 4.29 -8.47
N ASN A 24 24.17 4.51 -7.33
CA ASN A 24 24.55 3.43 -6.41
C ASN A 24 23.32 2.75 -5.82
N PHE A 25 22.31 3.53 -5.39
CA PHE A 25 21.03 3.00 -4.94
C PHE A 25 20.35 2.14 -6.03
N ALA A 26 20.34 2.61 -7.28
CA ALA A 26 19.76 1.89 -8.40
C ALA A 26 20.46 0.54 -8.64
N SER A 27 21.79 0.58 -8.68
CA SER A 27 22.63 -0.60 -8.89
C SER A 27 22.40 -1.62 -7.78
N ASP A 28 22.43 -1.18 -6.51
CA ASP A 28 22.27 -2.05 -5.35
C ASP A 28 20.87 -2.68 -5.26
N THR A 29 19.82 -1.91 -5.56
CA THR A 29 18.43 -2.40 -5.50
C THR A 29 18.12 -3.41 -6.62
N SER A 30 18.74 -3.24 -7.79
CA SER A 30 18.46 -4.04 -8.99
C SER A 30 18.93 -5.51 -8.89
N MET A 31 18.62 -6.29 -9.92
CA MET A 31 19.08 -7.69 -10.06
C MET A 31 20.60 -7.87 -10.00
N SER A 32 21.38 -6.86 -10.40
CA SER A 32 22.85 -6.91 -10.33
C SER A 32 23.40 -6.64 -8.93
N GLY A 33 22.63 -6.00 -8.05
CA GLY A 33 23.02 -5.64 -6.69
C GLY A 33 22.55 -6.63 -5.62
N SER A 34 22.54 -6.16 -4.37
CA SER A 34 22.11 -6.96 -3.20
C SER A 34 20.59 -7.09 -3.08
N GLY A 35 19.83 -6.10 -3.54
CA GLY A 35 18.37 -6.06 -3.40
C GLY A 35 17.63 -7.05 -4.28
N LYS A 36 18.23 -7.50 -5.39
CA LYS A 36 17.67 -8.50 -6.31
C LYS A 36 16.23 -8.21 -6.73
N VAL A 37 15.85 -6.94 -6.84
CA VAL A 37 14.50 -6.55 -7.25
C VAL A 37 14.37 -6.70 -8.76
N LYS A 38 13.58 -7.70 -9.17
CA LYS A 38 13.27 -7.95 -10.59
C LYS A 38 12.66 -6.70 -11.22
N ASP A 39 13.12 -6.39 -12.44
CA ASP A 39 12.70 -5.25 -13.26
C ASP A 39 12.96 -3.86 -12.65
N PHE A 40 13.70 -3.76 -11.54
CA PHE A 40 14.20 -2.49 -11.04
C PHE A 40 15.45 -2.08 -11.84
N PRO A 41 15.56 -0.82 -12.29
CA PRO A 41 16.64 -0.40 -13.16
C PRO A 41 17.96 -0.37 -12.41
N ALA A 42 19.01 -0.97 -12.97
CA ALA A 42 20.36 -0.86 -12.43
C ALA A 42 20.92 0.57 -12.52
N ARG A 43 20.35 1.41 -13.39
CA ARG A 43 20.74 2.81 -13.57
C ARG A 43 19.55 3.70 -13.92
N PHE A 44 19.54 4.91 -13.39
CA PHE A 44 18.56 5.93 -13.79
C PHE A 44 19.15 6.79 -14.91
N THR A 45 18.71 6.54 -16.16
CA THR A 45 19.20 7.29 -17.32
C THR A 45 18.40 8.55 -17.62
N SER A 46 17.24 8.73 -16.98
CA SER A 46 16.41 9.92 -17.17
C SER A 46 15.54 10.21 -15.95
N LYS A 47 15.04 11.45 -15.90
CA LYS A 47 14.03 11.87 -14.92
C LYS A 47 12.75 11.05 -15.03
N TRP A 48 12.42 10.60 -16.25
CA TRP A 48 11.23 9.79 -16.50
C TRP A 48 11.32 8.43 -15.82
N ILE A 49 12.46 7.75 -15.96
CA ILE A 49 12.70 6.46 -15.30
C ILE A 49 12.69 6.65 -13.78
N LEU A 50 13.36 7.68 -13.27
CA LEU A 50 13.36 7.99 -11.84
C LEU A 50 11.93 8.18 -11.30
N LYS A 51 11.14 9.05 -11.94
CA LYS A 51 9.75 9.34 -11.55
C LYS A 51 8.89 8.08 -11.53
N LYS A 52 8.97 7.25 -12.57
CA LYS A 52 8.23 5.99 -12.68
C LYS A 52 8.51 5.06 -11.48
N HIS A 53 9.78 4.88 -11.14
CA HIS A 53 10.16 3.92 -10.10
C HIS A 53 9.92 4.46 -8.69
N LEU A 54 10.17 5.74 -8.44
CA LEU A 54 9.80 6.37 -7.16
C LEU A 54 8.28 6.33 -6.93
N ALA A 55 7.47 6.58 -7.96
CA ALA A 55 6.02 6.46 -7.85
C ALA A 55 5.59 5.03 -7.51
N ARG A 56 6.23 4.03 -8.12
CA ARG A 56 5.96 2.61 -7.83
C ARG A 56 6.33 2.23 -6.41
N VAL A 57 7.51 2.65 -5.93
CA VAL A 57 7.96 2.37 -4.56
C VAL A 57 6.99 2.98 -3.56
N ILE A 58 6.71 4.28 -3.68
CA ILE A 58 5.78 4.98 -2.79
C ILE A 58 4.40 4.32 -2.81
N TRP A 59 3.86 4.00 -3.99
CA TRP A 59 2.56 3.33 -4.10
C TRP A 59 2.55 1.96 -3.42
N ALA A 60 3.57 1.14 -3.68
CA ALA A 60 3.66 -0.22 -3.16
C ALA A 60 3.77 -0.23 -1.62
N THR A 61 4.55 0.68 -1.06
CA THR A 61 4.80 0.74 0.39
C THR A 61 3.74 1.50 1.18
N SER A 62 2.84 2.24 0.51
CA SER A 62 1.75 2.98 1.15
C SER A 62 0.39 2.39 0.73
N ALA A 63 -0.25 2.99 -0.26
CA ALA A 63 -1.62 2.72 -0.65
C ALA A 63 -1.87 1.25 -1.02
N GLN A 64 -0.94 0.59 -1.72
CA GLN A 64 -1.10 -0.83 -2.06
C GLN A 64 -1.12 -1.70 -0.81
N HIS A 65 -0.13 -1.51 0.09
CA HIS A 65 -0.07 -2.25 1.35
C HIS A 65 -1.32 -1.99 2.21
N SER A 66 -1.70 -0.73 2.42
CA SER A 66 -2.89 -0.38 3.19
C SER A 66 -4.18 -0.99 2.62
N ALA A 67 -4.33 -1.01 1.29
CA ALA A 67 -5.51 -1.56 0.63
C ALA A 67 -5.64 -3.09 0.73
N ILE A 68 -4.53 -3.82 0.99
CA ILE A 68 -4.56 -5.28 1.17
C ILE A 68 -4.46 -5.71 2.64
N ASN A 69 -3.88 -4.86 3.51
CA ASN A 69 -3.68 -5.15 4.92
C ASN A 69 -4.91 -4.80 5.75
N TYR A 70 -5.38 -3.56 5.69
CA TYR A 70 -6.46 -3.08 6.57
C TYR A 70 -7.84 -3.68 6.33
N PRO A 71 -8.18 -4.30 5.19
CA PRO A 71 -9.40 -5.10 5.13
C PRO A 71 -9.32 -6.41 5.93
N SER A 72 -8.12 -6.86 6.31
CA SER A 72 -7.96 -8.20 6.88
C SER A 72 -8.69 -8.38 8.21
N ASP A 73 -8.93 -7.32 8.99
CA ASP A 73 -9.78 -7.38 10.18
C ASP A 73 -11.27 -7.51 9.86
N HIS A 74 -11.76 -6.81 8.84
CA HIS A 74 -13.17 -6.82 8.46
C HIS A 74 -13.58 -8.09 7.70
N ILE A 75 -12.70 -8.62 6.84
CA ILE A 75 -13.03 -9.78 5.97
C ILE A 75 -12.17 -11.02 6.25
N GLY A 76 -10.91 -10.84 6.65
CA GLY A 76 -9.96 -11.93 6.89
C GLY A 76 -10.14 -12.59 8.26
N ALA A 77 -10.63 -11.84 9.26
CA ALA A 77 -10.92 -12.38 10.58
C ALA A 77 -12.13 -13.32 10.59
N LEU A 78 -13.03 -13.18 9.61
CA LEU A 78 -14.15 -14.10 9.42
C LEU A 78 -13.66 -15.36 8.69
N THR A 79 -13.24 -16.36 9.45
CA THR A 79 -12.67 -17.61 8.91
C THR A 79 -13.57 -18.36 7.94
N LEU A 80 -14.90 -18.24 8.10
CA LEU A 80 -15.87 -18.84 7.18
C LEU A 80 -15.83 -18.21 5.78
N ASN A 81 -15.51 -16.92 5.70
CA ASN A 81 -15.41 -16.17 4.45
C ASN A 81 -14.05 -16.36 3.77
N MET A 82 -12.97 -16.44 4.56
CA MET A 82 -11.60 -16.60 4.06
C MET A 82 -10.82 -17.64 4.87
N PRO A 83 -11.11 -18.95 4.72
CA PRO A 83 -10.41 -19.97 5.50
C PRO A 83 -8.93 -20.04 5.10
N THR A 84 -8.02 -19.92 6.07
CA THR A 84 -6.56 -20.10 5.86
C THR A 84 -6.18 -21.52 5.49
N LYS A 85 -7.04 -22.49 5.80
CA LYS A 85 -6.85 -23.91 5.52
C LYS A 85 -8.21 -24.60 5.39
N LEU A 86 -8.29 -25.62 4.54
CA LEU A 86 -9.40 -26.56 4.52
C LEU A 86 -8.94 -27.94 5.01
N TYR A 87 -9.84 -28.62 5.71
CA TYR A 87 -9.65 -29.99 6.22
C TYR A 87 -10.39 -30.96 5.32
N LYS A 88 -9.97 -32.23 5.35
CA LYS A 88 -10.74 -33.30 4.71
C LYS A 88 -11.90 -33.68 5.64
N ASP A 89 -13.11 -33.71 5.10
CA ASP A 89 -14.28 -34.25 5.77
C ASP A 89 -14.53 -35.66 5.23
N ASP A 90 -14.16 -36.70 5.99
CA ASP A 90 -14.38 -38.09 5.58
C ASP A 90 -15.86 -38.48 5.56
N LYS A 91 -16.75 -37.63 6.10
CA LYS A 91 -18.21 -37.81 6.03
C LYS A 91 -18.85 -37.07 4.87
N ALA A 92 -18.13 -36.14 4.24
CA ALA A 92 -18.58 -35.54 3.01
C ALA A 92 -18.35 -36.54 1.86
N GLY A 93 -19.37 -36.73 1.03
CA GLY A 93 -19.21 -37.51 -0.20
C GLY A 93 -18.13 -36.90 -1.11
N ALA A 94 -17.63 -37.69 -2.07
CA ALA A 94 -16.78 -37.14 -3.13
C ALA A 94 -17.48 -35.92 -3.76
N ASP A 95 -16.70 -34.85 -4.00
CA ASP A 95 -17.16 -33.58 -4.58
C ASP A 95 -18.15 -32.75 -3.73
N HIS A 96 -18.21 -32.99 -2.42
CA HIS A 96 -19.00 -32.17 -1.50
C HIS A 96 -18.15 -31.52 -0.41
N TYR A 97 -18.47 -30.25 -0.09
CA TYR A 97 -17.93 -29.54 1.06
C TYR A 97 -18.93 -29.58 2.21
N GLY A 98 -18.56 -30.26 3.29
CA GLY A 98 -19.25 -30.26 4.56
C GLY A 98 -18.68 -29.23 5.53
N PHE A 99 -19.38 -29.04 6.66
CA PHE A 99 -18.93 -28.13 7.70
C PHE A 99 -17.55 -28.51 8.28
N ASN A 100 -17.20 -29.81 8.30
CA ASN A 100 -15.90 -30.24 8.85
C ASN A 100 -14.73 -29.96 7.91
N ASN A 101 -14.97 -29.49 6.69
CA ASN A 101 -13.90 -28.97 5.84
C ASN A 101 -13.37 -27.61 6.35
N LEU A 102 -14.17 -26.87 7.11
CA LEU A 102 -13.77 -25.56 7.64
C LEU A 102 -12.79 -25.70 8.81
N PRO A 103 -12.01 -24.65 9.10
CA PRO A 103 -11.11 -24.65 10.23
C PRO A 103 -11.78 -24.94 11.58
N ARG A 104 -11.07 -25.69 12.42
CA ARG A 104 -11.49 -25.95 13.81
C ARG A 104 -11.26 -24.71 14.67
N ARG A 105 -11.92 -24.66 15.83
CA ARG A 105 -11.91 -23.53 16.78
C ARG A 105 -10.54 -22.90 17.01
N PHE A 106 -9.50 -23.71 17.22
CA PHE A 106 -8.14 -23.20 17.44
C PHE A 106 -7.62 -22.41 16.24
N THR A 107 -7.71 -22.98 15.04
CA THR A 107 -7.27 -22.32 13.80
C THR A 107 -8.10 -21.08 13.49
N CYS A 108 -9.42 -21.11 13.71
CA CYS A 108 -10.26 -19.90 13.60
C CYS A 108 -9.80 -18.81 14.57
N GLY A 109 -9.56 -19.15 15.83
CA GLY A 109 -9.09 -18.21 16.85
C GLY A 109 -7.75 -17.60 16.49
N THR A 110 -6.77 -18.42 16.04
CA THR A 110 -5.46 -17.94 15.60
C THR A 110 -5.56 -17.02 14.38
N GLN A 111 -6.38 -17.38 13.38
CA GLN A 111 -6.59 -16.54 12.20
C GLN A 111 -7.21 -15.19 12.59
N ALA A 112 -8.28 -15.20 13.38
CA ALA A 112 -8.92 -13.97 13.83
C ALA A 112 -7.96 -13.09 14.62
N ALA A 113 -7.17 -13.68 15.54
CA ALA A 113 -6.18 -12.94 16.31
C ALA A 113 -5.10 -12.32 15.42
N LEU A 114 -4.58 -13.06 14.43
CA LEU A 114 -3.58 -12.54 13.50
C LEU A 114 -4.15 -11.41 12.64
N SER A 115 -5.32 -11.60 12.05
CA SER A 115 -6.01 -10.57 11.26
C SER A 115 -6.27 -9.30 12.06
N MET A 116 -6.72 -9.41 13.31
CA MET A 116 -6.87 -8.23 14.19
C MET A 116 -5.51 -7.56 14.43
N SER A 117 -4.48 -8.34 14.76
CA SER A 117 -3.16 -7.79 15.12
C SER A 117 -2.52 -7.03 13.96
N LEU A 118 -2.70 -7.49 12.73
CA LEU A 118 -2.14 -6.86 11.53
C LEU A 118 -2.91 -5.62 11.08
N ALA A 119 -4.23 -5.56 11.26
CA ALA A 119 -5.06 -4.47 10.70
C ALA A 119 -5.55 -3.44 11.72
N ALA A 120 -5.57 -3.74 13.02
CA ALA A 120 -6.23 -2.87 14.00
C ALA A 120 -5.56 -1.51 14.23
N MET A 121 -4.26 -1.36 13.94
CA MET A 121 -3.51 -0.14 14.24
C MET A 121 -3.07 0.61 12.98
N HIS A 122 -3.38 1.90 12.94
CA HIS A 122 -2.90 2.84 11.94
C HIS A 122 -2.03 3.90 12.63
N TYR A 123 -0.71 3.78 12.54
CA TYR A 123 0.21 4.70 13.25
C TYR A 123 0.34 6.08 12.59
N ASP A 124 0.08 6.16 11.30
CA ASP A 124 0.22 7.39 10.53
C ASP A 124 -0.77 7.46 9.36
N SER A 125 -0.78 8.60 8.68
CA SER A 125 -1.56 8.82 7.46
C SER A 125 -0.72 9.45 6.36
N LEU A 126 -1.10 9.19 5.11
CA LEU A 126 -0.30 9.54 3.93
C LEU A 126 0.06 11.04 3.91
N PHE A 127 1.37 11.29 3.98
CA PHE A 127 2.02 12.60 4.02
C PHE A 127 1.78 13.45 5.28
N ASP A 128 1.36 12.86 6.40
CA ASP A 128 1.25 13.61 7.67
C ASP A 128 2.60 14.09 8.23
N PHE A 129 3.73 13.59 7.72
CA PHE A 129 5.08 14.02 8.08
C PHE A 129 5.48 15.39 7.50
N VAL A 130 4.64 16.03 6.67
CA VAL A 130 4.94 17.33 6.04
C VAL A 130 5.50 18.39 7.00
N PRO A 131 4.97 18.58 8.23
CA PRO A 131 5.52 19.57 9.18
C PRO A 131 6.97 19.27 9.59
N ARG A 132 7.39 18.00 9.55
CA ARG A 132 8.71 17.51 9.95
C ARG A 132 9.72 17.51 8.80
N LEU A 133 9.31 17.75 7.55
CA LEU A 133 10.22 17.67 6.40
C LEU A 133 11.18 18.88 6.38
N PRO A 134 12.50 18.72 6.56
CA PRO A 134 13.41 19.84 6.80
C PRO A 134 13.53 20.78 5.60
N ASP A 135 13.61 20.25 4.39
CA ASP A 135 13.79 21.06 3.19
C ASP A 135 12.49 21.76 2.76
N LYS A 136 12.55 23.10 2.67
CA LYS A 136 11.42 23.95 2.26
C LYS A 136 10.97 23.67 0.83
N LYS A 137 11.90 23.37 -0.10
CA LYS A 137 11.54 23.16 -1.52
C LYS A 137 10.68 21.92 -1.68
N GLY A 138 11.05 20.81 -1.04
CA GLY A 138 10.29 19.57 -1.00
C GLY A 138 9.00 19.72 -0.20
N ARG A 139 9.05 20.42 0.94
CA ARG A 139 7.89 20.60 1.83
C ARG A 139 6.72 21.24 1.11
N LEU A 140 6.97 22.26 0.30
CA LEU A 140 5.91 22.91 -0.48
C LEU A 140 5.22 21.95 -1.45
N VAL A 141 5.97 21.06 -2.09
CA VAL A 141 5.40 20.06 -3.00
C VAL A 141 4.57 19.05 -2.21
N VAL A 142 5.13 18.46 -1.15
CA VAL A 142 4.42 17.43 -0.37
C VAL A 142 3.18 18.03 0.30
N GLN A 143 3.25 19.25 0.85
CA GLN A 143 2.12 19.96 1.44
C GLN A 143 0.97 20.16 0.42
N LYS A 144 1.29 20.55 -0.81
CA LYS A 144 0.29 20.71 -1.88
C LYS A 144 -0.48 19.41 -2.12
N TYR A 145 0.20 18.28 -2.23
CA TYR A 145 -0.46 16.99 -2.46
C TYR A 145 -1.14 16.43 -1.21
N TYR A 146 -0.60 16.69 -0.02
CA TYR A 146 -1.29 16.39 1.24
C TYR A 146 -2.64 17.11 1.34
N ASN A 147 -2.68 18.41 1.02
CA ASN A 147 -3.92 19.19 1.00
C ASN A 147 -4.90 18.68 -0.08
N TYR A 148 -4.39 18.33 -1.27
CA TYR A 148 -5.21 17.75 -2.33
C TYR A 148 -5.85 16.41 -1.92
N LEU A 149 -5.07 15.54 -1.27
CA LEU A 149 -5.54 14.27 -0.76
C LEU A 149 -6.62 14.48 0.32
N ARG A 150 -6.32 15.31 1.34
CA ARG A 150 -7.23 15.56 2.46
C ARG A 150 -8.52 16.29 2.07
N GLY A 151 -8.46 17.13 1.04
CA GLY A 151 -9.61 17.87 0.53
C GLY A 151 -10.36 17.09 -0.54
N PHE A 152 -9.94 17.27 -1.79
CA PHE A 152 -10.68 16.79 -2.96
C PHE A 152 -10.81 15.26 -2.99
N VAL A 153 -9.71 14.52 -2.81
CA VAL A 153 -9.74 13.05 -2.93
C VAL A 153 -10.58 12.41 -1.82
N THR A 154 -10.43 12.86 -0.57
CA THR A 154 -11.28 12.43 0.54
C THR A 154 -12.76 12.67 0.23
N SER A 155 -13.12 13.88 -0.22
CA SER A 155 -14.51 14.23 -0.52
C SER A 155 -15.09 13.36 -1.64
N ALA A 156 -14.34 13.14 -2.72
CA ALA A 156 -14.76 12.29 -3.83
C ALA A 156 -14.98 10.83 -3.40
N ILE A 157 -14.08 10.29 -2.56
CA ILE A 157 -14.20 8.93 -2.02
C ILE A 157 -15.40 8.81 -1.07
N GLN A 158 -15.64 9.83 -0.24
CA GLN A 158 -16.78 9.85 0.69
C GLN A 158 -18.10 9.88 -0.06
N GLN A 159 -18.26 10.76 -1.06
CA GLN A 159 -19.47 10.82 -1.89
C GLN A 159 -19.74 9.49 -2.60
N ARG A 160 -18.70 8.90 -3.20
CA ARG A 160 -18.81 7.57 -3.80
C ARG A 160 -19.21 6.50 -2.79
N ASN A 161 -18.69 6.55 -1.56
CA ASN A 161 -19.05 5.59 -0.52
C ASN A 161 -20.49 5.73 -0.05
N VAL A 162 -21.05 6.96 -0.04
CA VAL A 162 -22.48 7.20 0.19
C VAL A 162 -23.30 6.59 -0.95
N GLN A 163 -22.95 6.89 -2.21
CA GLN A 163 -23.65 6.33 -3.38
C GLN A 163 -23.63 4.79 -3.37
N ARG A 164 -22.48 4.17 -3.07
CA ARG A 164 -22.37 2.71 -2.96
C ARG A 164 -23.35 2.16 -1.93
N PHE A 165 -23.46 2.81 -0.77
CA PHE A 165 -24.38 2.38 0.27
C PHE A 165 -25.84 2.50 -0.17
N ASP A 166 -26.21 3.60 -0.82
CA ASP A 166 -27.56 3.81 -1.35
C ASP A 166 -27.94 2.79 -2.43
N GLU A 167 -26.95 2.32 -3.20
CA GLU A 167 -27.08 1.25 -4.20
C GLU A 167 -27.06 -0.18 -3.60
N GLY A 168 -26.97 -0.32 -2.26
CA GLY A 168 -26.92 -1.61 -1.57
C GLY A 168 -25.55 -2.30 -1.59
N HIS A 169 -24.48 -1.56 -1.89
CA HIS A 169 -23.09 -2.04 -1.85
C HIS A 169 -22.36 -1.59 -0.58
N LEU A 170 -21.38 -2.39 -0.14
CA LEU A 170 -20.51 -1.99 0.96
C LEU A 170 -19.63 -0.79 0.57
N PRO A 171 -19.50 0.22 1.44
CA PRO A 171 -18.49 1.27 1.31
C PRO A 171 -17.07 0.69 1.21
N TYR A 172 -16.18 1.39 0.51
CA TYR A 172 -14.78 0.99 0.40
C TYR A 172 -13.86 2.07 1.01
N PRO A 173 -13.49 1.95 2.30
CA PRO A 173 -12.69 2.98 3.00
C PRO A 173 -11.18 2.81 2.80
N TYR A 174 -10.68 1.66 2.36
CA TYR A 174 -9.26 1.30 2.44
C TYR A 174 -8.31 2.07 1.48
N LEU A 175 -8.86 2.90 0.61
CA LEU A 175 -8.10 3.87 -0.21
C LEU A 175 -8.40 5.33 0.18
N MET A 176 -9.11 5.55 1.28
CA MET A 176 -9.27 6.90 1.84
C MET A 176 -7.90 7.37 2.34
N PRO A 177 -7.47 8.62 2.05
CA PRO A 177 -6.13 9.09 2.45
C PRO A 177 -5.83 8.97 3.95
N ALA A 178 -6.86 9.10 4.80
CA ALA A 178 -6.72 8.90 6.25
C ALA A 178 -6.48 7.44 6.67
N TRP A 179 -6.73 6.48 5.78
CA TRP A 179 -6.54 5.03 5.98
C TRP A 179 -5.28 4.51 5.30
N ILE A 180 -4.53 5.38 4.61
CA ILE A 180 -3.29 4.99 3.93
C ILE A 180 -2.12 5.39 4.82
N ALA A 181 -1.31 4.42 5.22
CA ALA A 181 -0.08 4.65 5.97
C ALA A 181 1.04 5.20 5.07
N ASN A 182 2.05 5.85 5.64
CA ASN A 182 3.23 6.28 4.85
C ASN A 182 4.13 5.11 4.45
N SER A 183 4.14 4.04 5.25
CA SER A 183 4.97 2.86 5.04
C SER A 183 4.32 1.60 5.61
N ILE A 184 4.94 0.45 5.32
CA ILE A 184 4.62 -0.83 5.94
C ILE A 184 5.16 -0.84 7.38
N HIS A 185 4.31 -1.14 8.36
CA HIS A 185 4.64 -1.14 9.78
C HIS A 185 3.96 -2.27 10.57
N THR A 186 3.45 -3.27 9.85
CA THR A 186 2.76 -4.48 10.33
C THR A 186 3.40 -5.71 9.73
#